data_AF-A0A1Y4KG64-F1
#
_entry.id   AF-A0A1Y4KG64-F1
#
_cell.length_a   1.000
_cell.length_b   1.000
_cell.length_c   1.000
_cell.angle_alpha   90.00
_cell.angle_beta   90.00
_cell.angle_gamma   90.00
#
_symmetry.space_group_name_H-M   'P 1'
#
loop_
_entity.id
_entity.type
_entity.pdbx_description
1 polymer ?
#
loop_
_entity_poly.entity_id
_entity_poly.type
_entity_poly.pdbx_seq_one_letter_code
_entity_poly.pdbx_strand_id
1 'polypeptide(L)'
;MKIILFILGSLMLFLPLVTIAVKKLTGASARHALLGNIAMFCGLFVITAVLGLTGASAAAPDAAAATGAAADGLATGLKYIGAGLAVGLSGIGGGIAVSSSASAALGAISENDSMFGKSLIFVGLAEGVALYGLIIALVLLFVS
;
A
#
# COMPACT_ATOMS: atom_id res chain seq x y z
N MET A 1 16.53 5.95 17.71
CA MET A 1 15.31 6.46 17.02
C MET A 1 14.91 5.61 15.81
N LYS A 2 15.80 5.31 14.85
CA LYS A 2 15.47 4.48 13.66
C LYS A 2 14.92 3.08 13.98
N ILE A 3 15.53 2.36 14.94
CA ILE A 3 15.08 1.02 15.37
C ILE A 3 13.69 1.04 16.02
N ILE A 4 13.38 2.06 16.82
CA ILE A 4 12.04 2.23 17.43
C ILE A 4 10.98 2.49 16.34
N LEU A 5 11.30 3.30 15.33
CA LEU A 5 10.44 3.54 14.16
C LEU A 5 10.20 2.27 13.34
N PHE A 6 11.22 1.43 13.13
CA PHE A 6 11.09 0.14 12.46
C PHE A 6 10.22 -0.85 13.25
N ILE A 7 10.42 -0.93 14.57
CA ILE A 7 9.62 -1.81 15.45
C ILE A 7 8.17 -1.34 15.49
N LEU A 8 7.92 -0.03 15.64
CA LEU A 8 6.57 0.54 15.65
C LEU A 8 5.86 0.34 14.30
N GLY A 9 6.57 0.51 13.18
CA GLY A 9 6.07 0.26 11.84
C GLY A 9 5.70 -1.20 11.61
N SER A 10 6.55 -2.13 12.05
CA SER A 10 6.24 -3.56 11.99
C SER A 10 5.04 -3.94 12.87
N LEU A 11 4.93 -3.39 14.08
CA LEU A 11 3.80 -3.65 14.99
C LEU A 11 2.46 -3.16 14.39
N MET A 12 2.47 -2.00 13.74
CA MET A 12 1.31 -1.44 13.03
C MET A 12 0.90 -2.24 11.78
N LEU A 13 1.83 -3.00 11.16
CA LEU A 13 1.53 -3.93 10.07
C LEU A 13 0.81 -5.19 10.58
N PHE A 14 1.17 -5.69 11.77
CA PHE A 14 0.62 -6.93 12.32
C PHE A 14 -0.66 -6.75 13.15
N LEU A 15 -0.87 -5.59 13.77
CA LEU A 15 -2.08 -5.28 14.54
C LEU A 15 -3.42 -5.43 13.75
N PRO A 16 -3.54 -4.99 12.48
CA PRO A 16 -4.74 -5.22 11.68
C PRO A 16 -5.03 -6.71 11.48
N LEU A 17 -3.99 -7.54 11.31
CA LEU A 17 -4.14 -8.99 11.12
C LEU A 17 -4.64 -9.68 12.39
N VAL A 18 -4.13 -9.26 13.56
CA VAL A 18 -4.53 -9.78 14.88
C VAL A 18 -5.99 -9.42 15.20
N THR A 19 -6.42 -8.19 14.92
CA THR A 19 -7.80 -7.76 15.18
C THR A 19 -8.83 -8.44 14.27
N ILE A 20 -8.48 -8.73 13.01
CA ILE A 20 -9.33 -9.51 12.09
C ILE A 20 -9.40 -10.98 12.53
N ALA A 21 -8.29 -11.57 12.97
CA ALA A 21 -8.24 -12.94 13.50
C ALA A 21 -9.10 -13.10 14.78
N VAL A 22 -9.00 -12.16 15.73
CA VAL A 22 -9.77 -12.17 16.98
C VAL A 22 -11.27 -11.99 16.72
N LYS A 23 -11.66 -11.14 15.75
CA LYS A 23 -13.08 -10.95 15.38
C LYS A 23 -13.69 -12.15 14.64
N LYS A 24 -12.90 -12.90 13.88
CA LYS A 24 -13.33 -14.16 13.25
C LYS A 24 -13.65 -15.24 14.29
N LEU A 25 -13.01 -15.20 15.46
CA LEU A 25 -13.27 -16.06 16.62
C LEU A 25 -14.48 -15.63 17.47
N THR A 26 -14.92 -14.36 17.41
CA THR A 26 -16.01 -13.80 18.23
C THR A 26 -17.34 -13.56 17.47
N GLY A 27 -17.41 -13.88 16.18
CA GLY A 27 -18.66 -13.80 15.39
C GLY A 27 -19.14 -12.37 15.07
N ALA A 28 -18.39 -11.33 15.45
CA ALA A 28 -18.75 -9.94 15.17
C ALA A 28 -18.42 -9.54 13.73
N SER A 29 -19.27 -8.72 13.10
CA SER A 29 -19.18 -8.39 11.67
C SER A 29 -17.80 -7.82 11.27
N ALA A 30 -17.07 -8.60 10.45
CA ALA A 30 -15.73 -8.25 9.95
C ALA A 30 -15.73 -6.97 9.10
N ARG A 31 -16.88 -6.60 8.53
CA ARG A 31 -17.06 -5.44 7.64
C ARG A 31 -16.72 -4.11 8.33
N HIS A 32 -17.16 -3.91 9.57
CA HIS A 32 -16.88 -2.67 10.32
C HIS A 32 -15.42 -2.60 10.84
N ALA A 33 -14.76 -3.73 11.03
CA ALA A 33 -13.35 -3.80 11.44
C ALA A 33 -12.39 -3.52 10.27
N LEU A 34 -12.73 -3.99 9.08
CA LEU A 34 -11.97 -3.76 7.86
C LEU A 34 -12.04 -2.27 7.45
N LEU A 35 -13.24 -1.69 7.53
CA LEU A 35 -13.45 -0.27 7.23
C LEU A 35 -12.68 0.64 8.22
N GLY A 36 -12.65 0.26 9.51
CA GLY A 36 -11.83 0.94 10.52
C GLY A 36 -10.33 0.86 10.25
N ASN A 37 -9.82 -0.27 9.73
CA ASN A 37 -8.41 -0.42 9.39
C ASN A 37 -7.99 0.36 8.14
N ILE A 38 -8.84 0.38 7.10
CA ILE A 38 -8.61 1.21 5.91
C ILE A 38 -8.61 2.69 6.30
N ALA A 39 -9.54 3.11 7.17
CA ALA A 39 -9.60 4.48 7.68
C ALA A 39 -8.37 4.86 8.54
N MET A 40 -7.87 3.94 9.37
CA MET A 40 -6.66 4.14 10.17
C MET A 40 -5.40 4.20 9.29
N PHE A 41 -5.33 3.38 8.24
CA PHE A 41 -4.21 3.37 7.29
C PHE A 41 -4.16 4.64 6.44
N CYS A 42 -5.30 5.05 5.85
CA CYS A 42 -5.40 6.31 5.12
C CYS A 42 -5.21 7.52 6.04
N GLY A 43 -5.75 7.50 7.27
CA GLY A 43 -5.58 8.55 8.25
C GLY A 43 -4.12 8.74 8.66
N LEU A 44 -3.39 7.66 8.92
CA LEU A 44 -1.96 7.70 9.23
C LEU A 44 -1.12 8.15 8.03
N PHE A 45 -1.46 7.72 6.81
CA PHE A 45 -0.80 8.20 5.59
C PHE A 45 -0.97 9.71 5.41
N VAL A 46 -2.18 10.23 5.64
CA VAL A 46 -2.45 11.68 5.60
C VAL A 46 -1.69 12.42 6.71
N ILE A 47 -1.68 11.89 7.94
CA ILE A 47 -0.97 12.51 9.08
C ILE A 47 0.54 12.54 8.84
N THR A 48 1.14 11.47 8.32
CA THR A 48 2.58 11.42 8.01
C THR A 48 2.94 12.29 6.80
N ALA A 49 2.07 12.39 5.79
CA ALA A 49 2.25 13.32 4.68
C ALA A 49 2.21 14.80 5.14
N VAL A 50 1.28 15.15 6.03
CA VAL A 50 1.13 16.51 6.56
C VAL A 50 2.27 16.86 7.53
N LEU A 51 2.61 15.97 8.47
CA LEU A 51 3.70 16.21 9.44
C LEU A 51 5.10 16.17 8.81
N GLY A 52 5.29 15.34 7.77
CA GLY A 52 6.53 15.27 7.00
C GLY A 52 6.79 16.52 6.16
N LEU A 53 5.73 17.20 5.71
CA LEU A 53 5.82 18.48 5.01
C LEU A 53 6.19 19.64 5.95
N THR A 54 5.78 19.58 7.23
CA THR A 54 6.03 20.64 8.22
C THR A 54 7.39 20.55 8.93
N GLY A 55 8.18 19.49 8.68
CA GLY A 55 9.49 19.27 9.32
C GLY A 55 10.69 19.97 8.69
N ALA A 56 10.50 20.76 7.61
CA ALA A 56 11.56 21.47 6.89
C ALA A 56 12.02 22.78 7.55
N SER A 57 11.72 22.99 8.84
CA SER A 57 12.05 24.21 9.57
C SER A 57 12.96 23.91 10.77
N ALA A 58 14.20 23.50 10.52
CA ALA A 58 15.26 23.63 11.53
C ALA A 58 16.66 23.69 10.92
N ALA A 59 17.38 24.75 11.31
CA ALA A 59 18.81 25.03 11.15
C ALA A 59 19.27 25.61 9.79
N ALA A 60 19.57 26.91 9.81
CA ALA A 60 20.38 27.59 8.81
C ALA A 60 21.86 27.22 8.98
N PRO A 61 22.48 26.67 7.92
CA PRO A 61 23.79 27.16 7.49
C PRO A 61 23.92 27.33 5.96
N ASP A 62 24.71 28.32 5.53
CA ASP A 62 25.24 28.65 4.20
C ASP A 62 24.35 28.49 2.93
N ALA A 63 23.94 29.65 2.41
CA ALA A 63 22.91 29.84 1.38
C ALA A 63 23.19 29.25 -0.02
N ALA A 64 24.44 28.97 -0.39
CA ALA A 64 24.78 28.45 -1.73
C ALA A 64 24.84 26.91 -1.79
N ALA A 65 25.23 26.24 -0.69
CA ALA A 65 25.21 24.78 -0.59
C ALA A 65 23.83 24.27 -0.16
N ALA A 66 23.06 25.07 0.58
CA ALA A 66 21.72 24.74 1.06
C ALA A 66 20.68 24.62 -0.08
N THR A 67 20.78 25.41 -1.16
CA THR A 67 19.81 25.32 -2.27
C THR A 67 19.94 24.00 -3.03
N GLY A 68 21.17 23.50 -3.22
CA GLY A 68 21.42 22.19 -3.84
C GLY A 68 20.97 21.03 -2.96
N ALA A 69 21.34 21.03 -1.67
CA ALA A 69 20.96 19.99 -0.72
C ALA A 69 19.44 19.95 -0.44
N ALA A 70 18.76 21.09 -0.43
CA ALA A 70 17.32 21.17 -0.27
C ALA A 70 16.56 20.67 -1.52
N ALA A 71 17.09 20.93 -2.72
CA ALA A 71 16.52 20.41 -3.96
C ALA A 71 16.64 18.88 -4.07
N ASP A 72 17.79 18.32 -3.67
CA ASP A 72 18.03 16.87 -3.60
C ASP A 72 17.12 16.17 -2.57
N GLY A 73 16.94 16.80 -1.40
CA GLY A 73 16.05 16.32 -0.35
C GLY A 73 14.58 16.31 -0.78
N LEU A 74 14.12 17.36 -1.48
CA LEU A 74 12.77 17.45 -2.01
C LEU A 74 12.55 16.41 -3.12
N ALA A 75 13.49 16.26 -4.06
CA ALA A 75 13.42 15.23 -5.10
C ALA A 75 13.31 13.81 -4.51
N THR A 76 14.11 13.52 -3.48
CA THR A 76 14.08 12.23 -2.77
C THR A 76 12.74 12.03 -2.02
N GLY A 77 12.21 13.08 -1.39
CA GLY A 77 10.89 13.02 -0.75
C GLY A 77 9.75 12.75 -1.72
N LEU A 78 9.75 13.40 -2.88
CA LEU A 78 8.76 13.15 -3.94
C LEU A 78 8.87 11.74 -4.52
N LYS A 79 10.08 11.17 -4.63
CA LYS A 79 10.27 9.76 -5.04
C LYS A 79 9.56 8.79 -4.10
N TYR A 80 9.68 8.98 -2.78
CA TYR A 80 8.99 8.11 -1.81
C TYR A 80 7.47 8.25 -1.85
N ILE A 81 6.96 9.48 -2.00
CA ILE A 81 5.51 9.72 -2.15
C ILE A 81 5.00 9.08 -3.44
N GLY A 82 5.70 9.27 -4.56
CA GLY A 82 5.38 8.68 -5.85
C GLY A 82 5.35 7.15 -5.79
N ALA A 83 6.34 6.52 -5.15
CA ALA A 83 6.39 5.08 -4.95
C ALA A 83 5.20 4.57 -4.12
N GLY A 84 4.86 5.25 -3.02
CA GLY A 84 3.71 4.90 -2.18
C GLY A 84 2.38 5.00 -2.92
N LEU A 85 2.18 6.07 -3.70
CA LEU A 85 0.97 6.25 -4.51
C LEU A 85 0.85 5.22 -5.64
N ALA A 86 1.96 4.88 -6.30
CA ALA A 86 1.99 3.87 -7.36
C ALA A 86 1.50 2.50 -6.86
N VAL A 87 2.01 2.03 -5.72
CA VAL A 87 1.56 0.76 -5.11
C VAL A 87 0.12 0.87 -4.59
N GLY A 88 -0.20 1.94 -3.87
CA GLY A 88 -1.50 2.10 -3.22
C GLY A 88 -2.67 2.13 -4.20
N LEU A 89 -2.59 2.97 -5.23
CA LEU A 89 -3.66 3.13 -6.22
C LEU A 89 -3.79 1.90 -7.12
N SER A 90 -2.67 1.31 -7.52
CA SER A 90 -2.63 0.06 -8.30
C SER A 90 -3.22 -1.11 -7.52
N GLY A 91 -2.91 -1.25 -6.23
CA GLY A 91 -3.49 -2.28 -5.37
C GLY A 91 -5.01 -2.17 -5.20
N ILE A 92 -5.55 -0.94 -5.13
CA ILE A 92 -7.00 -0.72 -5.09
C ILE A 92 -7.65 -1.17 -6.41
N GLY A 93 -7.11 -0.73 -7.55
CA GLY A 93 -7.63 -1.12 -8.87
C GLY A 93 -7.54 -2.63 -9.11
N GLY A 94 -6.38 -3.22 -8.79
CA GLY A 94 -6.15 -4.67 -8.87
C GLY A 94 -7.10 -5.46 -7.98
N GLY A 95 -7.26 -5.06 -6.71
CA GLY A 95 -8.16 -5.74 -5.77
C GLY A 95 -9.62 -5.72 -6.23
N ILE A 96 -10.10 -4.63 -6.83
CA ILE A 96 -11.45 -4.55 -7.39
C ILE A 96 -11.59 -5.52 -8.57
N ALA A 97 -10.64 -5.52 -9.51
CA ALA A 97 -10.65 -6.40 -10.67
C ALA A 97 -10.55 -7.89 -10.29
N VAL A 98 -9.69 -8.22 -9.32
CA VAL A 98 -9.50 -9.58 -8.81
C VAL A 98 -10.74 -10.07 -8.08
N SER A 99 -11.41 -9.24 -7.28
CA SER A 99 -12.62 -9.66 -6.57
C SER A 99 -13.76 -10.10 -7.51
N SER A 100 -13.91 -9.40 -8.64
CA SER A 100 -14.92 -9.73 -9.65
C SER A 100 -14.53 -10.93 -10.50
N SER A 101 -13.29 -11.00 -10.97
CA SER A 101 -12.82 -12.12 -11.80
C SER A 101 -12.73 -13.43 -11.00
N ALA A 102 -12.26 -13.39 -9.75
CA ALA A 102 -12.15 -14.56 -8.91
C ALA A 102 -13.51 -15.13 -8.49
N SER A 103 -14.51 -14.29 -8.21
CA SER A 103 -15.87 -14.76 -7.86
C SER A 103 -16.56 -15.43 -9.05
N ALA A 104 -16.45 -14.85 -10.25
CA ALA A 104 -16.95 -15.47 -11.48
C ALA A 104 -16.22 -16.78 -11.81
N ALA A 105 -14.88 -16.79 -11.66
CA ALA A 105 -14.05 -17.97 -11.85
C ALA A 105 -14.49 -19.13 -10.94
N LEU A 106 -14.64 -18.88 -9.64
CA LEU A 106 -15.07 -19.89 -8.67
C LEU A 106 -16.49 -20.41 -8.96
N GLY A 107 -17.40 -19.54 -9.40
CA GLY A 107 -18.74 -19.94 -9.84
C GLY A 107 -18.69 -20.92 -11.01
N ALA A 108 -17.92 -20.61 -12.06
CA ALA A 108 -17.76 -21.47 -13.23
C ALA A 108 -17.04 -22.79 -12.90
N ILE A 109 -16.05 -22.76 -12.00
CA ILE A 109 -15.36 -23.96 -11.52
C ILE A 109 -16.34 -24.88 -10.79
N SER A 110 -17.25 -24.32 -9.98
CA SER A 110 -18.24 -25.12 -9.25
C SER A 110 -19.20 -25.91 -10.16
N GLU A 111 -19.39 -25.45 -11.40
CA GLU A 111 -20.21 -26.11 -12.41
C GLU A 111 -19.38 -27.04 -13.31
N ASN A 112 -18.12 -26.69 -13.57
CA ASN A 112 -17.23 -27.49 -14.39
C ASN A 112 -15.75 -27.31 -14.02
N ASP A 113 -15.18 -28.32 -13.35
CA ASP A 113 -13.79 -28.34 -12.92
C ASP A 113 -12.78 -28.23 -14.08
N SER A 114 -13.15 -28.62 -15.31
CA SER A 114 -12.26 -28.49 -16.48
C SER A 114 -11.95 -27.03 -16.85
N MET A 115 -12.73 -26.08 -16.33
CA MET A 115 -12.55 -24.64 -16.58
C MET A 115 -11.50 -24.00 -15.65
N PHE A 116 -11.04 -24.71 -14.61
CA PHE A 116 -10.09 -24.19 -13.61
C PHE A 116 -8.90 -23.45 -14.21
N GLY A 117 -8.21 -24.08 -15.17
CA GLY A 117 -7.02 -23.50 -15.79
C GLY A 117 -7.31 -22.23 -16.61
N LYS A 118 -8.45 -22.17 -17.31
CA LYS A 118 -8.84 -20.99 -18.10
C LYS A 118 -9.23 -19.82 -17.19
N SER A 119 -9.93 -20.12 -16.10
CA SER A 119 -10.33 -19.14 -15.10
C SER A 119 -9.13 -18.49 -14.40
N LEU A 120 -8.08 -19.27 -14.12
CA LEU A 120 -6.83 -18.79 -13.52
C LEU A 120 -6.08 -17.76 -14.38
N ILE A 121 -6.18 -17.85 -15.71
CA ILE A 121 -5.55 -16.88 -16.62
C ILE A 121 -6.16 -15.49 -16.44
N PHE A 122 -7.49 -15.39 -16.34
CA PHE A 122 -8.18 -14.11 -16.16
C PHE A 122 -7.93 -13.49 -14.79
N VAL A 123 -7.88 -14.31 -13.74
CA VAL A 123 -7.53 -13.84 -12.39
C VAL A 123 -6.08 -13.36 -12.34
N GLY A 124 -5.15 -14.10 -12.96
CA GLY A 124 -3.74 -13.69 -13.05
C GLY A 124 -3.53 -12.39 -13.84
N LEU A 125 -4.32 -12.19 -14.90
CA LEU A 125 -4.27 -10.96 -15.70
C LEU A 125 -4.79 -9.75 -14.90
N ALA A 126 -5.81 -9.95 -14.05
CA ALA A 126 -6.28 -8.93 -13.11
C ALA A 126 -5.25 -8.62 -12.01
N GLU A 127 -4.58 -9.62 -11.44
CA GLU A 127 -3.46 -9.46 -10.48
C GLU A 127 -2.28 -8.69 -11.09
N GLY A 128 -2.05 -8.85 -12.40
CA GLY A 128 -0.99 -8.14 -13.12
C GLY A 128 -1.06 -6.62 -12.98
N VAL A 129 -2.27 -6.06 -12.80
CA VAL A 129 -2.46 -4.61 -12.58
C VAL A 129 -1.80 -4.17 -11.28
N ALA A 130 -1.92 -4.96 -10.20
CA ALA A 130 -1.31 -4.68 -8.90
C ALA A 130 0.22 -4.80 -8.96
N LEU A 131 0.72 -5.83 -9.65
CA LEU A 131 2.16 -6.04 -9.82
C LEU A 131 2.81 -4.92 -10.65
N TYR A 132 2.10 -4.36 -11.63
CA TYR A 132 2.63 -3.24 -12.40
C TYR A 132 2.90 -2.01 -11.52
N GLY A 133 2.00 -1.69 -10.57
CA GLY A 133 2.23 -0.60 -9.62
C GLY A 133 3.43 -0.84 -8.70
N LEU A 134 3.65 -2.10 -8.29
CA LEU A 134 4.85 -2.50 -7.55
C LEU A 134 6.12 -2.29 -8.38
N ILE A 135 6.12 -2.68 -9.65
CA ILE A 135 7.26 -2.47 -10.56
C ILE A 135 7.59 -0.98 -10.69
N ILE A 136 6.58 -0.13 -10.89
CA ILE A 136 6.78 1.33 -10.98
C ILE A 136 7.37 1.88 -9.69
N ALA A 137 6.90 1.43 -8.53
CA ALA A 137 7.47 1.83 -7.25
C ALA A 137 8.94 1.41 -7.10
N LEU A 138 9.29 0.19 -7.52
CA LEU A 138 10.69 -0.27 -7.51
C LEU A 138 11.57 0.57 -8.44
N VAL A 139 11.07 0.94 -9.62
CA VAL A 139 11.77 1.86 -10.55
C VAL A 139 11.99 3.23 -9.91
N LEU A 140 10.97 3.78 -9.23
CA LEU A 140 11.08 5.05 -8.52
C LEU A 140 12.07 5.03 -7.35
N LEU A 141 12.25 3.88 -6.70
CA LEU A 141 13.14 3.74 -5.55
C LEU A 141 14.58 3.38 -5.91
N PHE A 142 14.78 2.56 -6.94
CA PHE A 142 16.10 1.98 -7.24
C PHE A 142 16.74 2.49 -8.51
N VAL A 143 15.94 2.99 -9.46
CA VAL A 143 16.43 3.43 -10.78
C VAL A 143 16.41 4.96 -10.91
N SER A 144 15.55 5.63 -10.15
CA SER A 144 15.29 7.07 -10.27
C SER A 144 16.12 7.91 -9.32
#